data_AF-A0A954NIA7-F1
#
_entry.id   AF-A0A954NIA7-F1
#
_cell.length_a   1.000
_cell.length_b   1.000
_cell.length_c   1.000
_cell.angle_alpha   90.00
_cell.angle_beta   90.00
_cell.angle_gamma   90.00
#
_symmetry.space_group_name_H-M   'P 1'
#
loop_
_entity.id
_entity.type
_entity.pdbx_description
1 polymer ?
#
loop_
_entity_poly.entity_id
_entity_poly.type
_entity_poly.pdbx_seq_one_letter_code
_entity_poly.pdbx_strand_id
1 'polypeptide(L)'
;EEHGGRIAAAEPEPAARELADRIGAAIPFDTLYARIDLIRLSNGDFATMEVELIEPSLYFQCDERSPERFCDAFVEAMTESESTAGSFTEGPA
;
A
#
# COMPACT_ATOMS: atom_id res chain seq x y z
N GLU A 1 10.65 8.25 -12.32
CA GLU A 1 11.06 8.35 -10.91
C GLU A 1 12.55 8.64 -10.71
N GLU A 2 13.46 8.16 -11.57
CA GLU A 2 14.89 8.47 -11.42
C GLU A 2 15.29 9.79 -12.12
N HIS A 3 14.76 10.93 -11.67
CA HIS A 3 15.20 12.27 -12.09
C HIS A 3 16.42 12.74 -11.27
N GLY A 4 17.44 11.87 -11.16
CA GLY A 4 18.63 12.08 -10.32
C GLY A 4 18.52 11.51 -8.89
N GLY A 5 17.50 10.69 -8.63
CA GLY A 5 17.35 9.93 -7.38
C GLY A 5 18.24 8.68 -7.32
N ARG A 6 18.11 7.93 -6.22
CA ARG A 6 18.62 6.57 -6.11
C ARG A 6 17.61 5.74 -5.32
N ILE A 7 17.03 4.73 -5.96
CA ILE A 7 16.22 3.74 -5.28
C ILE A 7 17.12 2.60 -4.75
N ALA A 8 16.96 2.25 -3.47
CA ALA A 8 17.58 1.08 -2.88
C ALA A 8 16.78 0.57 -1.70
N ALA A 9 16.92 -0.72 -1.39
CA ALA A 9 16.37 -1.30 -0.18
C ALA A 9 16.91 -0.56 1.06
N ALA A 10 16.01 -0.31 2.01
CA ALA A 10 16.32 0.29 3.29
C ALA A 10 15.32 -0.21 4.33
N GLU A 11 15.80 -0.56 5.51
CA GLU A 11 14.89 -0.89 6.61
C GLU A 11 14.40 0.38 7.30
N PRO A 12 13.08 0.57 7.41
CA PRO A 12 12.52 1.76 8.03
C PRO A 12 12.80 1.74 9.53
N GLU A 13 13.14 2.91 10.07
CA GLU A 13 13.21 3.10 11.52
C GLU A 13 11.83 2.87 12.16
N PRO A 14 11.77 2.43 13.44
CA PRO A 14 10.51 2.20 14.13
C PRO A 14 9.54 3.40 14.06
N ALA A 15 10.05 4.62 14.24
CA ALA A 15 9.23 5.83 14.15
C ALA A 15 8.66 6.09 12.74
N ALA A 16 9.41 5.76 11.69
CA ALA A 16 8.90 5.84 10.31
C ALA A 16 7.80 4.80 10.08
N ARG A 17 8.03 3.57 10.56
CA ARG A 17 7.04 2.48 10.46
C ARG A 17 5.75 2.82 11.21
N GLU A 18 5.85 3.31 12.43
CA GLU A 18 4.69 3.74 13.24
C GLU A 18 3.89 4.86 12.57
N LEU A 19 4.57 5.82 11.93
CA LEU A 19 3.88 6.87 11.17
C LEU A 19 3.18 6.28 9.93
N ALA A 20 3.84 5.40 9.18
CA ALA A 20 3.25 4.73 8.02
C ALA A 20 2.01 3.89 8.41
N ASP A 21 2.09 3.13 9.50
CA ASP A 21 0.97 2.32 9.99
C ASP A 21 -0.23 3.21 10.41
N ARG A 22 0.02 4.36 11.06
CA ARG A 22 -1.05 5.34 11.38
C ARG A 22 -1.70 5.94 10.14
N ILE A 23 -0.92 6.21 9.10
CA ILE A 23 -1.43 6.73 7.82
C ILE A 23 -2.29 5.66 7.15
N GLY A 24 -1.80 4.41 7.09
CA GLY A 24 -2.56 3.28 6.55
C GLY A 24 -3.90 3.09 7.27
N ALA A 25 -3.92 3.17 8.60
CA ALA A 25 -5.14 3.05 9.40
C ALA A 25 -6.13 4.23 9.21
N ALA A 26 -5.67 5.37 8.68
CA ALA A 26 -6.52 6.53 8.41
C ALA A 26 -7.17 6.50 7.01
N ILE A 27 -6.78 5.56 6.15
CA ILE A 27 -7.38 5.40 4.82
C ILE A 27 -8.81 4.83 5.01
N PRO A 28 -9.86 5.48 4.50
CA PRO A 28 -11.25 5.12 4.82
C PRO A 28 -11.82 3.97 3.98
N PHE A 29 -10.97 3.25 3.26
CA PHE A 29 -11.33 2.14 2.39
C PHE A 29 -10.19 1.13 2.36
N ASP A 30 -10.52 -0.12 2.06
CA ASP A 30 -9.53 -1.17 1.91
C ASP A 30 -8.66 -0.92 0.67
N THR A 31 -7.36 -1.09 0.83
CA THR A 31 -6.38 -0.90 -0.24
C THR A 31 -5.52 -2.14 -0.37
N LEU A 32 -5.40 -2.67 -1.59
CA LEU A 32 -4.48 -3.76 -1.90
C LEU A 32 -3.01 -3.37 -1.62
N TYR A 33 -2.69 -2.09 -1.85
CA TYR A 33 -1.38 -1.52 -1.63
C TYR A 33 -1.48 -0.03 -1.30
N ALA A 34 -0.45 0.50 -0.65
CA ALA A 34 -0.23 1.93 -0.47
C ALA A 34 1.28 2.19 -0.47
N ARG A 35 1.74 3.18 -1.23
CA ARG A 35 3.09 3.73 -1.07
C ARG A 35 3.00 4.98 -0.20
N ILE A 36 3.74 4.99 0.91
CA ILE A 36 3.77 6.08 1.88
C ILE A 36 5.17 6.65 1.89
N ASP A 37 5.30 7.86 1.36
CA ASP A 37 6.58 8.54 1.24
C ASP A 37 6.79 9.45 2.45
N LEU A 38 7.90 9.23 3.16
CA LEU A 38 8.24 9.95 4.36
C LEU A 38 9.52 10.75 4.18
N ILE A 39 9.58 11.92 4.82
CA ILE A 39 10.78 12.75 4.92
C ILE A 39 11.17 12.94 6.36
N ARG A 40 12.48 12.92 6.63
CA ARG A 40 13.02 13.29 7.93
C ARG A 40 13.12 14.80 8.06
N LEU A 41 12.56 15.33 9.13
CA LEU A 41 12.64 16.73 9.52
C LEU A 41 13.96 17.03 10.25
N SER A 42 14.30 18.31 10.37
CA SER A 42 15.53 18.77 11.03
C SER A 42 15.61 18.41 12.53
N ASN A 43 14.47 18.17 13.18
CA ASN A 43 14.38 17.73 14.57
C ASN A 43 14.52 16.20 14.74
N GLY A 44 14.66 15.45 13.64
CA GLY A 44 14.78 13.99 13.64
C GLY A 44 13.47 13.24 13.41
N ASP A 45 12.31 13.90 13.53
CA ASP A 45 11.00 13.31 13.31
C ASP A 45 10.73 13.01 11.83
N PHE A 46 9.71 12.20 11.54
CA PHE A 46 9.22 11.94 10.20
C PHE A 46 7.93 12.71 9.90
N ALA A 47 7.78 13.15 8.65
CA ALA A 47 6.56 13.71 8.10
C ALA A 47 6.20 13.03 6.78
N THR A 48 4.90 12.97 6.46
CA THR A 48 4.40 12.46 5.18
C THR A 48 4.64 13.47 4.08
N MET A 49 5.20 13.01 2.96
CA MET A 49 5.27 13.77 1.71
C MET A 49 4.10 13.42 0.80
N GLU A 50 3.87 12.13 0.59
CA GLU A 50 2.89 11.62 -0.37
C GLU A 50 2.30 10.29 0.10
N VAL A 51 1.06 10.02 -0.32
CA VAL A 51 0.40 8.72 -0.18
C VAL A 51 -0.22 8.35 -1.51
N GLU A 52 0.33 7.31 -2.16
CA GLU A 52 -0.09 6.87 -3.48
C GLU A 52 -0.86 5.56 -3.39
N LEU A 53 -2.10 5.57 -3.89
CA LEU A 53 -3.06 4.47 -3.78
C LEU A 53 -3.57 3.95 -5.13
N ILE A 54 -3.23 4.63 -6.23
CA ILE A 54 -3.81 4.35 -7.56
C ILE A 54 -2.79 3.73 -8.50
N GLU A 55 -1.62 4.37 -8.65
CA GLU A 55 -0.58 3.91 -9.59
C GLU A 55 0.85 4.12 -9.04
N PRO A 56 1.18 3.63 -7.82
CA PRO A 56 2.52 3.78 -7.27
C PRO A 56 3.54 2.89 -7.99
N SER A 57 4.78 3.35 -8.05
CA SER A 57 5.89 2.41 -8.27
C SER A 57 6.18 1.66 -6.96
N LEU A 58 5.85 0.38 -6.91
CA LEU A 58 5.98 -0.47 -5.70
C LEU A 58 7.39 -0.98 -5.40
N TYR A 59 8.39 -0.54 -6.18
CA TYR A 59 9.80 -0.89 -6.01
C TYR A 59 10.05 -2.40 -5.87
N PHE A 60 9.38 -3.21 -6.70
CA PHE A 60 9.50 -4.67 -6.66
C PHE A 60 10.96 -5.18 -6.75
N GLN A 61 11.85 -4.42 -7.39
CA GLN A 61 13.28 -4.71 -7.45
C GLN A 61 14.03 -4.62 -6.11
N CYS A 62 13.44 -4.02 -5.07
CA CYS A 62 14.07 -3.85 -3.76
C CYS A 62 13.83 -5.02 -2.80
N ASP A 63 12.88 -5.90 -3.10
CA ASP A 63 12.59 -7.10 -2.31
C ASP A 63 12.10 -8.20 -3.24
N GLU A 64 12.87 -9.29 -3.36
CA GLU A 64 12.59 -10.42 -4.25
C GLU A 64 11.21 -11.07 -4.01
N ARG A 65 10.67 -10.98 -2.78
CA ARG A 65 9.38 -11.56 -2.41
C ARG A 65 8.21 -10.59 -2.60
N SER A 66 8.47 -9.32 -2.88
CA SER A 66 7.42 -8.31 -3.01
C SER A 66 6.46 -8.54 -4.20
N PRO A 67 6.90 -9.05 -5.38
CA PRO A 67 5.96 -9.41 -6.45
C PRO A 67 4.99 -10.52 -6.03
N GLU A 68 5.50 -11.54 -5.33
CA GLU A 68 4.69 -12.67 -4.88
C GLU A 68 3.63 -12.20 -3.88
N ARG A 69 4.00 -11.40 -2.87
CA ARG A 69 3.04 -10.84 -1.91
C ARG A 69 1.96 -10.00 -2.57
N PHE A 70 2.31 -9.23 -3.60
CA PHE A 70 1.33 -8.45 -4.36
C PHE A 70 0.36 -9.36 -5.12
N CYS A 71 0.86 -10.38 -5.82
CA CYS A 71 0.03 -11.34 -6.53
C CYS A 71 -0.91 -12.10 -5.59
N ASP A 72 -0.40 -12.56 -4.45
CA ASP A 72 -1.18 -13.28 -3.44
C ASP A 72 -2.35 -12.42 -2.93
N ALA A 73 -2.05 -11.18 -2.52
CA ALA A 73 -3.07 -10.25 -2.05
C ALA A 73 -4.08 -9.88 -3.15
N PHE A 74 -3.65 -9.81 -4.41
CA PHE A 74 -4.54 -9.54 -5.54
C PHE A 74 -5.52 -10.70 -5.76
N VAL A 75 -5.03 -11.94 -5.74
CA VAL A 75 -5.85 -13.15 -5.89
C VAL A 75 -6.85 -13.27 -4.74
N GLU A 76 -6.41 -12.99 -3.50
CA GLU A 76 -7.26 -12.96 -2.32
C GLU A 76 -8.41 -11.93 -2.50
N ALA A 77 -8.08 -10.69 -2.84
CA ALA A 77 -9.07 -9.63 -3.03
C ALA A 77 -10.11 -9.95 -4.13
N MET A 78 -9.67 -10.57 -5.24
CA MET A 78 -10.58 -10.99 -6.31
C MET A 78 -11.52 -12.11 -5.85
N THR A 79 -11.01 -13.06 -5.07
CA THR A 79 -11.81 -14.20 -4.57
C THR A 79 -12.85 -13.76 -3.54
N GLU A 80 -12.54 -12.78 -2.69
CA GLU A 80 -13.50 -12.24 -1.71
C GLU A 80 -14.64 -11.44 -2.38
N SER A 81 -14.33 -10.72 -3.46
CA SER A 81 -15.32 -9.95 -4.22
C SER A 81 -16.43 -10.84 -4.83
N GLU A 82 -16.10 -12.07 -5.22
CA GLU A 82 -17.04 -13.02 -5.81
C GLU A 82 -18.05 -13.58 -4.78
N SER A 83 -17.67 -13.67 -3.50
CA SER A 83 -18.56 -14.13 -2.43
C SER A 83 -19.67 -13.12 -2.07
N THR A 84 -19.46 -11.83 -2.31
CA THR A 84 -20.44 -10.77 -1.96
C THR A 84 -21.52 -10.58 -3.04
N ALA A 85 -21.28 -11.03 -4.28
CA ALA A 85 -22.19 -10.83 -5.42
C ALA A 85 -23.38 -11.82 -5.48
N GLY A 86 -23.49 -12.78 -4.55
CA GLY A 86 -24.42 -13.92 -4.63
C GLY A 86 -25.87 -13.71 -4.15
N SER A 87 -26.30 -12.49 -3.78
CA SER A 87 -27.65 -12.24 -3.24
C SER A 87 -28.40 -11.12 -3.96
N PHE A 88 -28.77 -11.35 -5.22
CA PHE A 88 -29.90 -10.68 -5.84
C PHE A 88 -30.98 -11.72 -6.13
N THR A 89 -31.95 -11.86 -5.21
CA THR A 89 -33.19 -12.59 -5.49
C THR A 89 -34.14 -11.65 -6.25
N GLU A 90 -34.42 -11.97 -7.52
CA GLU A 90 -35.54 -11.36 -8.25
C GLU A 90 -36.85 -11.68 -7.49
N GLY A 91 -37.57 -10.63 -7.07
CA GLY A 91 -38.90 -10.76 -6.49
C GLY A 91 -39.93 -11.15 -7.57
N PRO A 92 -41.02 -11.87 -7.22
CA PRO A 92 -41.91 -12.44 -8.22
C PRO A 92 -42.75 -11.37 -8.92
N ALA A 93 -43.06 -11.67 -10.18
CA ALA A 93 -43.83 -10.88 -11.14
C ALA A 93 -45.29 -10.62 -10.74
#